data_AF-A0A917QPS2-F1
#
_entry.id   AF-A0A917QPS2-F1
#
_cell.length_a   1.000
_cell.length_b   1.000
_cell.length_c   1.000
_cell.angle_alpha   90.00
_cell.angle_beta   90.00
_cell.angle_gamma   90.00
#
_symmetry.space_group_name_H-M   'P 1'
#
loop_
_entity.id
_entity.type
_entity.pdbx_description
1 polymer ?
#
loop_
_entity_poly.entity_id
_entity_poly.type
_entity_poly.pdbx_seq_one_letter_code
_entity_poly.pdbx_strand_id
1 'polypeptide(L)'
;MDDIRTEQRMEDPSAIEPDWDRDDDREPEPPEQDESPLDLVAARAVLAAFQEESCVLGHKGREALDLLPVALDEVEALRRELAYWRGLPMREEYAVTEDGKAPDAADTHIRYDAAEEAERHAGTAGHLWTRSLTEHPWVGLVNEPPF
;
A
#
# COMPACT_ATOMS: atom_id res chain seq x y z
N MET A 1 -17.47 9.32 75.11
CA MET A 1 -18.40 10.16 74.34
C MET A 1 -17.53 11.30 73.85
N ASP A 2 -16.94 11.11 72.69
CA ASP A 2 -16.17 12.13 71.98
C ASP A 2 -16.66 12.15 70.54
N ASP A 3 -16.77 13.38 70.07
CA ASP A 3 -17.67 13.88 69.07
C ASP A 3 -16.80 14.46 67.93
N ILE A 4 -17.21 14.20 66.68
CA ILE A 4 -17.03 15.07 65.50
C ILE A 4 -15.59 15.31 64.98
N ARG A 5 -15.30 14.86 63.75
CA ARG A 5 -15.20 15.72 62.55
C ARG A 5 -14.70 14.94 61.34
N THR A 6 -15.66 14.52 60.53
CA THR A 6 -15.48 14.22 59.12
C THR A 6 -15.15 15.52 58.39
N GLU A 7 -13.89 15.77 58.08
CA GLU A 7 -13.50 16.83 57.15
C GLU A 7 -13.80 16.35 55.72
N GLN A 8 -15.01 16.64 55.26
CA GLN A 8 -15.30 16.67 53.83
C GLN A 8 -14.59 17.90 53.24
N ARG A 9 -13.40 17.67 52.68
CA ARG A 9 -12.76 18.62 51.79
C ARG A 9 -13.60 18.70 50.52
N MET A 10 -14.45 19.73 50.44
CA MET A 10 -15.06 20.15 49.19
C MET A 10 -13.92 20.60 48.27
N GLU A 11 -13.47 19.71 47.39
CA GLU A 11 -12.68 20.08 46.23
C GLU A 11 -13.65 20.69 45.22
N ASP A 12 -13.45 21.97 44.98
CA ASP A 12 -14.18 22.82 44.04
C ASP A 12 -14.09 22.22 42.63
N PRO A 13 -15.19 21.72 42.04
CA PRO A 13 -15.16 21.10 40.72
C PRO A 13 -15.16 22.12 39.58
N SER A 14 -14.95 23.42 39.85
CA SER A 14 -15.17 24.49 38.86
C SER A 14 -13.92 24.96 38.08
N ALA A 15 -12.75 24.34 38.25
CA ALA A 15 -11.51 24.82 37.61
C ALA A 15 -10.80 23.79 36.71
N ILE A 16 -11.55 22.88 36.08
CA ILE A 16 -11.07 22.21 34.87
C ILE A 16 -11.65 23.00 33.71
N GLU A 17 -10.93 24.03 33.28
CA GLU A 17 -11.18 24.58 31.95
C GLU A 17 -10.97 23.42 30.96
N PRO A 18 -11.97 23.06 30.15
CA PRO A 18 -11.73 22.13 29.05
C PRO A 18 -10.67 22.76 28.15
N ASP A 19 -9.49 22.15 28.14
CA ASP A 19 -8.41 22.48 27.22
C ASP A 19 -8.86 22.05 25.83
N TRP A 20 -9.62 22.94 25.18
CA TRP A 20 -9.92 22.91 23.78
C TRP A 20 -8.68 23.37 23.02
N ASP A 21 -7.62 22.58 23.07
CA ASP A 21 -6.88 22.25 21.84
C ASP A 21 -7.90 21.53 20.92
N ARG A 22 -8.87 22.28 20.40
CA ARG A 22 -8.87 22.84 19.04
C ARG A 22 -8.68 21.68 18.12
N ASP A 23 -9.81 21.14 17.66
CA ASP A 23 -10.00 20.51 16.37
C ASP A 23 -8.69 20.45 15.59
N ASP A 24 -7.87 19.45 15.91
CA ASP A 24 -6.77 19.07 15.05
C ASP A 24 -7.44 18.34 13.89
N ASP A 25 -8.12 19.13 13.06
CA ASP A 25 -8.72 18.77 11.77
C ASP A 25 -7.63 18.43 10.74
N ARG A 26 -6.37 18.31 11.16
CA ARG A 26 -5.37 17.61 10.38
C ARG A 26 -5.86 16.18 10.25
N GLU A 27 -6.12 15.78 9.02
CA GLU A 27 -6.14 14.35 8.69
C GLU A 27 -4.90 13.73 9.34
N PRO A 28 -5.03 12.57 10.01
CA PRO A 28 -3.87 11.88 10.54
C PRO A 28 -2.86 11.79 9.41
N GLU A 29 -1.64 12.29 9.64
CA GLU A 29 -0.59 12.21 8.64
C GLU A 29 -0.54 10.74 8.18
N PRO A 30 -0.67 10.46 6.87
CA PRO A 30 -0.60 9.10 6.39
C PRO A 30 0.68 8.51 6.96
N PRO A 31 0.63 7.31 7.57
CA PRO A 31 1.78 6.76 8.25
C PRO A 31 2.98 6.86 7.32
N GLU A 32 4.07 7.48 7.80
CA GLU A 32 5.32 7.56 7.03
C GLU A 32 5.67 6.14 6.59
N GLN A 33 5.46 5.84 5.31
CA GLN A 33 5.71 4.52 4.72
C GLN A 33 7.21 4.34 4.50
N ASP A 34 8.01 4.48 5.56
CA ASP A 34 9.44 4.15 5.58
C ASP A 34 9.65 2.66 5.90
N GLU A 35 8.70 1.80 5.49
CA GLU A 35 8.89 0.36 5.54
C GLU A 35 9.81 -0.06 4.38
N SER A 36 11.11 0.11 4.59
CA SER A 36 12.12 -0.56 3.78
C SER A 36 11.75 -2.04 3.63
N PRO A 37 11.80 -2.61 2.41
CA PRO A 37 11.38 -4.00 2.19
C PRO A 37 12.10 -4.93 3.16
N LEU A 38 11.36 -5.87 3.77
CA LEU A 38 11.91 -6.86 4.70
C LEU A 38 13.23 -7.43 4.17
N ASP A 39 14.34 -7.25 4.89
CA ASP A 39 15.61 -7.85 4.52
C ASP A 39 15.55 -9.36 4.79
N LEU A 40 15.42 -10.15 3.71
CA LEU A 40 15.31 -11.60 3.80
C LEU A 40 16.61 -12.24 4.29
N VAL A 41 17.77 -11.62 4.06
CA VAL A 41 19.06 -12.13 4.54
C VAL A 41 19.12 -11.96 6.06
N ALA A 42 18.76 -10.77 6.56
CA ALA A 42 18.67 -10.51 8.00
C ALA A 42 17.64 -11.42 8.67
N ALA A 43 16.44 -11.60 8.08
CA ALA A 43 15.41 -12.48 8.62
C ALA A 43 15.85 -13.95 8.71
N ARG A 44 16.56 -14.46 7.70
CA ARG A 44 17.13 -15.82 7.72
C ARG A 44 18.21 -15.97 8.80
N ALA A 45 19.06 -14.96 8.98
CA ALA A 45 20.09 -14.98 10.02
C ALA A 45 19.49 -15.01 11.42
N VAL A 46 18.45 -14.21 11.68
CA VAL A 46 17.70 -14.23 12.96
C VAL A 46 17.06 -15.59 13.19
N LEU A 47 16.43 -16.17 12.18
CA LEU A 47 15.81 -17.50 12.28
C LEU A 47 16.85 -18.59 12.60
N ALA A 48 18.01 -18.58 11.95
CA ALA A 48 19.08 -19.53 12.21
C ALA A 48 19.61 -19.42 13.66
N ALA A 49 19.88 -18.19 14.13
CA ALA A 49 20.31 -17.95 15.51
C ALA A 49 19.28 -18.47 16.53
N PHE A 50 17.99 -18.24 16.25
CA PHE A 50 16.90 -18.68 17.14
C PHE A 50 16.72 -20.20 17.16
N GLN A 51 17.02 -20.89 16.05
CA GLN A 51 17.01 -22.36 15.97
C GLN A 51 18.22 -22.98 16.69
N GLU A 52 19.40 -22.35 16.64
CA GLU A 52 20.62 -22.79 17.32
C GLU A 52 20.57 -22.64 18.83
N GLU A 53 19.93 -21.58 19.34
CA GLU A 53 19.82 -21.30 20.78
C GLU A 53 18.93 -22.28 21.56
N SER A 54 18.37 -23.30 20.87
CA SER A 54 17.65 -24.43 21.49
C SER A 54 16.62 -23.96 22.52
N CYS A 55 15.78 -23.01 22.11
CA CYS A 55 14.72 -22.45 22.94
C CYS A 55 13.62 -23.50 23.24
N VAL A 56 13.11 -23.49 24.48
CA VAL A 56 11.97 -24.33 24.90
C VAL A 56 10.69 -23.73 24.32
N LEU A 57 10.47 -23.94 23.04
CA LEU A 57 9.22 -23.61 22.40
C LEU A 57 8.23 -24.75 22.61
N GLY A 58 7.00 -24.39 22.99
CA GLY A 58 5.89 -25.35 22.92
C GLY A 58 5.67 -25.84 21.49
N HIS A 59 4.92 -26.94 21.33
CA HIS A 59 4.69 -27.59 20.04
C HIS A 59 4.31 -26.62 18.91
N LYS A 60 3.39 -25.69 19.16
CA LYS A 60 2.97 -24.67 18.19
C LYS A 60 4.09 -23.67 17.80
N GLY A 61 4.96 -23.33 18.73
CA GLY A 61 6.11 -22.46 18.46
C GLY A 61 7.14 -23.17 17.57
N ARG A 62 7.30 -24.49 17.75
CA ARG A 62 8.16 -25.30 16.87
C ARG A 62 7.58 -25.41 15.46
N GLU A 63 6.29 -25.71 15.33
CA GLU A 63 5.60 -25.76 14.04
C GLU A 63 5.71 -24.43 13.27
N ALA A 64 5.55 -23.30 13.96
CA ALA A 64 5.73 -21.99 13.35
C ALA A 64 7.16 -21.76 12.85
N LEU A 65 8.18 -22.14 13.64
CA LEU A 65 9.58 -22.06 13.22
C LEU A 65 9.92 -22.98 12.04
N ASP A 66 9.25 -24.12 11.93
CA ASP A 66 9.47 -25.06 10.82
C ASP A 66 8.83 -24.53 9.51
N LEU A 67 7.76 -23.73 9.60
CA LEU A 67 7.09 -23.11 8.44
C LEU A 67 7.75 -21.81 7.96
N LEU A 68 8.42 -21.07 8.85
CA LEU A 68 9.05 -19.78 8.52
C LEU A 68 10.07 -19.84 7.37
N PRO A 69 10.95 -20.85 7.25
CA PRO A 69 11.84 -20.99 6.09
C PRO A 69 11.07 -21.05 4.76
N VAL A 70 9.97 -21.81 4.73
CA VAL A 70 9.14 -21.98 3.52
C VAL A 70 8.50 -20.65 3.14
N ALA A 71 7.97 -19.91 4.13
CA ALA A 71 7.40 -18.59 3.89
C ALA A 71 8.45 -17.58 3.36
N LEU A 72 9.67 -17.61 3.89
CA LEU A 72 10.75 -16.74 3.39
C LEU A 72 11.15 -17.06 1.94
N ASP A 73 11.17 -18.35 1.57
CA ASP A 73 11.42 -18.79 0.19
C ASP A 73 10.30 -18.33 -0.76
N GLU A 74 9.04 -18.40 -0.32
CA GLU A 74 7.89 -17.91 -1.09
C GLU A 74 7.96 -16.41 -1.33
N VAL A 75 8.28 -15.62 -0.30
CA VAL A 75 8.47 -14.17 -0.43
C VAL A 75 9.61 -13.84 -1.40
N GLU A 76 10.71 -14.59 -1.35
CA GLU A 76 11.83 -14.41 -2.28
C GLU A 76 11.44 -14.74 -3.74
N ALA A 77 10.64 -15.79 -3.94
CA ALA A 77 10.13 -16.16 -5.26
C ALA A 77 9.20 -15.06 -5.81
N LEU A 78 8.27 -14.56 -4.99
CA LEU A 78 7.36 -13.47 -5.37
C LEU A 78 8.12 -12.17 -5.68
N ARG A 79 9.18 -11.85 -4.93
CA ARG A 79 10.02 -10.69 -5.24
C ARG A 79 10.75 -10.83 -6.57
N ARG A 80 11.25 -12.03 -6.88
CA ARG A 80 11.87 -12.31 -8.18
C ARG A 80 10.87 -12.22 -9.32
N GLU A 81 9.67 -12.75 -9.12
CA GLU A 81 8.58 -12.65 -10.09
C GLU A 81 8.18 -11.19 -10.33
N LEU A 82 7.97 -10.41 -9.27
CA LEU A 82 7.69 -8.97 -9.37
C LEU A 82 8.81 -8.21 -10.06
N ALA A 83 10.07 -8.49 -9.72
CA ALA A 83 11.21 -7.88 -10.40
C ALA A 83 11.27 -8.25 -11.88
N TYR A 84 10.94 -9.50 -12.23
CA TYR A 84 10.80 -9.93 -13.61
C TYR A 84 9.70 -9.15 -14.33
N TRP A 85 8.50 -9.06 -13.76
CA TRP A 85 7.38 -8.31 -14.34
C TRP A 85 7.72 -6.82 -14.52
N ARG A 86 8.35 -6.20 -13.51
CA ARG A 86 8.82 -4.80 -13.59
C ARG A 86 9.97 -4.60 -14.58
N GLY A 87 10.77 -5.63 -14.83
CA GLY A 87 11.88 -5.62 -15.77
C GLY A 87 11.46 -5.90 -17.23
N LEU A 88 10.23 -6.36 -17.45
CA LEU A 88 9.69 -6.42 -18.80
C LEU A 88 9.54 -4.98 -19.32
N PRO A 89 9.92 -4.70 -20.58
CA PRO A 89 9.63 -3.41 -21.19
C PRO A 89 8.13 -3.17 -21.01
N MET A 90 7.78 -2.04 -20.39
CA MET A 90 6.39 -1.70 -20.11
C MET A 90 5.60 -1.91 -21.39
N ARG A 91 4.74 -2.94 -21.41
CA ARG A 91 3.75 -3.07 -22.46
C ARG A 91 2.70 -2.03 -22.11
N GLU A 92 3.02 -0.81 -22.46
CA GLU A 92 2.04 0.25 -22.56
C GLU A 92 1.05 -0.19 -23.63
N GLU A 93 -0.20 -0.37 -23.21
CA GLU A 93 -1.31 -0.60 -24.10
C GLU A 93 -2.01 0.73 -24.28
N TYR A 94 -2.24 1.12 -25.53
CA TYR A 94 -2.95 2.35 -25.85
C TYR A 94 -4.34 2.01 -26.37
N ALA A 95 -5.33 2.80 -25.99
CA ALA A 95 -6.69 2.65 -26.50
C ALA A 95 -7.35 4.00 -26.73
N VAL A 96 -8.26 4.03 -27.70
CA VAL A 96 -9.08 5.21 -27.99
C VAL A 96 -10.56 4.86 -27.82
N THR A 97 -11.29 5.74 -27.13
CA THR A 97 -12.74 5.65 -26.93
C THR A 97 -13.44 6.90 -27.48
N GLU A 98 -14.61 6.73 -28.10
CA GLU A 98 -15.36 7.87 -28.65
C GLU A 98 -16.17 8.61 -27.56
N ASP A 99 -16.65 7.89 -26.56
CA ASP A 99 -17.58 8.40 -25.53
C ASP A 99 -16.88 9.00 -24.30
N GLY A 100 -15.54 9.04 -24.31
CA GLY A 100 -14.73 9.59 -23.22
C GLY A 100 -14.74 8.77 -21.94
N LYS A 101 -15.29 7.56 -21.97
CA LYS A 101 -15.15 6.61 -20.86
C LYS A 101 -13.84 5.84 -21.01
N ALA A 102 -13.32 5.35 -19.88
CA ALA A 102 -12.21 4.42 -19.90
C ALA A 102 -12.59 3.15 -20.69
N PRO A 103 -11.64 2.50 -21.39
CA PRO A 103 -11.92 1.35 -22.25
C PRO A 103 -12.66 0.20 -21.56
N ASP A 104 -12.45 -0.03 -20.27
CA ASP A 104 -13.15 -1.09 -19.52
C ASP A 104 -14.63 -0.79 -19.26
N ALA A 105 -15.06 0.48 -19.42
CA ALA A 105 -16.42 0.96 -19.21
C ALA A 105 -17.08 1.52 -20.49
N ALA A 106 -16.35 1.55 -21.61
CA ALA A 106 -16.84 2.01 -22.90
C ALA A 106 -17.53 0.86 -23.66
N ASP A 107 -18.58 1.18 -24.42
CA ASP A 107 -19.26 0.18 -25.26
C ASP A 107 -18.39 -0.25 -26.45
N THR A 108 -17.47 0.62 -26.88
CA THR A 108 -16.54 0.41 -27.98
C THR A 108 -15.22 1.12 -27.73
N HIS A 109 -14.11 0.41 -27.95
CA HIS A 109 -12.76 0.95 -27.92
C HIS A 109 -11.86 0.27 -28.96
N ILE A 110 -10.85 0.99 -29.44
CA ILE A 110 -9.85 0.48 -30.38
C ILE A 110 -8.50 0.46 -29.67
N ARG A 111 -7.80 -0.67 -29.74
CA ARG A 111 -6.48 -0.87 -29.13
C ARG A 111 -5.37 -0.66 -30.15
N TYR A 112 -4.24 -0.13 -29.67
CA TYR A 112 -3.04 0.13 -30.45
C TYR A 112 -1.80 -0.36 -29.70
N ASP A 113 -0.83 -0.86 -30.45
CA ASP A 113 0.47 -1.30 -29.93
C ASP A 113 1.48 -0.14 -29.82
N ALA A 114 1.17 1.03 -30.41
CA ALA A 114 2.04 2.21 -30.43
C ALA A 114 1.28 3.51 -30.13
N ALA A 115 1.87 4.37 -29.31
CA ALA A 115 1.30 5.66 -28.91
C ALA A 115 0.94 6.55 -30.10
N GLU A 116 1.84 6.68 -31.07
CA GLU A 116 1.66 7.56 -32.23
C GLU A 116 0.44 7.21 -33.09
N GLU A 117 0.09 5.92 -33.19
CA GLU A 117 -1.08 5.48 -33.95
C GLU A 117 -2.36 5.79 -33.18
N ALA A 118 -2.34 5.59 -31.86
CA ALA A 118 -3.44 5.90 -30.98
C ALA A 118 -3.70 7.42 -30.92
N GLU A 119 -2.65 8.24 -30.81
CA GLU A 119 -2.73 9.71 -30.86
C GLU A 119 -3.33 10.21 -32.18
N ARG A 120 -2.88 9.66 -33.31
CA ARG A 120 -3.43 10.00 -34.63
C ARG A 120 -4.93 9.71 -34.71
N HIS A 121 -5.39 8.62 -34.11
CA HIS A 121 -6.81 8.27 -34.10
C HIS A 121 -7.61 9.15 -33.13
N ALA A 122 -7.10 9.36 -31.92
CA ALA A 122 -7.73 10.22 -30.91
C ALA A 122 -7.93 11.64 -31.42
N GLY A 123 -6.92 12.22 -32.09
CA GLY A 123 -7.00 13.55 -32.71
C GLY A 123 -8.11 13.72 -33.75
N THR A 124 -8.68 12.62 -34.26
CA THR A 124 -9.79 12.65 -35.22
C THR A 124 -11.17 12.46 -34.58
N ALA A 125 -11.29 11.67 -33.52
CA ALA A 125 -12.61 11.23 -33.06
C ALA A 125 -12.69 10.68 -31.62
N GLY A 126 -11.68 10.82 -30.76
CA GLY A 126 -11.77 10.16 -29.46
C GLY A 126 -10.80 10.60 -28.37
N HIS A 127 -10.95 9.95 -27.23
CA HIS A 127 -10.17 10.14 -26.03
C HIS A 127 -9.10 9.05 -25.93
N LEU A 128 -7.85 9.46 -25.73
CA LEU A 128 -6.70 8.57 -25.63
C LEU A 128 -6.49 8.09 -24.19
N TRP A 129 -6.27 6.79 -24.06
CA TRP A 129 -6.00 6.11 -22.80
C TRP A 129 -4.71 5.29 -22.93
N THR A 130 -3.95 5.23 -21.85
CA THR A 130 -2.81 4.33 -21.72
C THR A 130 -2.95 3.50 -20.45
N ARG A 131 -2.41 2.29 -20.45
CA ARG A 131 -2.17 1.51 -19.23
C ARG A 131 -0.87 0.74 -19.34
N SER A 132 -0.22 0.56 -18.20
CA SER A 132 0.85 -0.43 -18.09
C SER A 132 0.23 -1.79 -17.78
N LEU A 133 0.44 -2.80 -18.62
CA LEU A 133 -0.12 -4.14 -18.38
C LEU A 133 0.32 -4.77 -17.04
N THR A 134 1.42 -4.30 -16.47
CA THR A 134 1.99 -4.79 -15.20
C THR A 134 1.44 -4.09 -13.97
N GLU A 135 0.82 -2.91 -14.13
CA GLU A 135 0.36 -2.07 -13.04
C GLU A 135 -0.92 -1.34 -13.47
N HIS A 136 -2.06 -1.68 -12.89
CA HIS A 136 -3.18 -0.74 -12.70
C HIS A 136 -4.12 -0.39 -13.90
N PRO A 137 -5.33 0.17 -13.60
CA PRO A 137 -6.37 0.52 -14.57
C PRO A 137 -5.96 1.63 -15.55
N TRP A 138 -6.75 1.81 -16.61
CA TRP A 138 -6.56 2.85 -17.63
C TRP A 138 -6.49 4.26 -17.07
N VAL A 139 -5.49 5.03 -17.53
CA VAL A 139 -5.31 6.45 -17.20
C VAL A 139 -5.54 7.29 -18.45
N GLY A 140 -6.33 8.36 -18.32
CA GLY A 140 -6.62 9.27 -19.43
C GLY A 140 -5.45 10.20 -19.68
N LEU A 141 -4.98 10.29 -20.93
CA LEU A 141 -3.94 11.23 -21.33
C LEU A 141 -4.56 12.60 -21.59
N VAL A 142 -4.95 13.29 -20.52
CA VAL A 142 -5.55 14.62 -20.57
C VAL A 142 -4.60 15.60 -19.88
N ASN A 143 -3.63 16.13 -20.64
CA ASN A 143 -2.72 17.27 -20.32
C ASN A 143 -1.27 17.01 -19.86
N GLU A 144 -0.72 15.80 -19.96
CA GLU A 144 0.75 15.64 -19.87
C GLU A 144 1.28 15.09 -21.19
N PRO A 145 2.23 15.79 -21.85
CA PRO A 145 2.90 15.23 -23.02
C PRO A 145 3.67 13.98 -22.59
N PRO A 146 3.72 12.94 -23.43
CA PRO A 146 4.65 11.86 -23.18
C PRO A 146 6.05 12.42 -23.47
N PHE A 147 6.73 12.85 -22.41
CA PHE A 147 8.11 13.38 -22.39
C PHE A 147 8.34 14.74 -23.08
#